data_AF-A0AAT9HW44-F1
#
_entry.id   AF-A0AAT9HW44-F1
#
_cell.length_a   1.000
_cell.length_b   1.000
_cell.length_c   1.000
_cell.angle_alpha   90.00
_cell.angle_beta   90.00
_cell.angle_gamma   90.00
#
_symmetry.space_group_name_H-M   'P 1'
#
loop_
_entity.id
_entity.type
_entity.pdbx_description
1 polymer ?
#
loop_
_entity_poly.entity_id
_entity_poly.type
_entity_poly.pdbx_seq_one_letter_code
_entity_poly.pdbx_strand_id
1 'polypeptide(L)'
;MAAGTIEVAPLAYMRGRSLNDAFIILDEAQNTSPEQMKMFLTRLGFDSKIVITGDVTQVDLPDGTKSGLRQVQDILEGLDDVHFSRLSSQDVVRHKLVGRIVDAYEQYDSRHGTQNGTHKGGRGKSGPKGK
;
A
#
# COMPACT_ATOMS: atom_id res chain seq x y z
N MET A 1 14.28 12.98 -23.01
CA MET A 1 12.97 13.40 -22.43
C MET A 1 13.12 14.87 -22.08
N ALA A 2 12.13 15.70 -22.38
CA ALA A 2 12.20 17.13 -22.05
C ALA A 2 12.02 17.33 -20.53
N ALA A 3 12.78 18.24 -19.94
CA ALA A 3 12.70 18.54 -18.51
C ALA A 3 11.28 18.99 -18.12
N GLY A 4 10.72 18.39 -17.06
CA GLY A 4 9.43 18.78 -16.47
C GLY A 4 8.19 17.98 -16.89
N THR A 5 8.33 16.90 -17.66
CA THR A 5 7.18 16.07 -18.06
C THR A 5 6.81 15.05 -16.99
N ILE A 6 5.54 15.04 -16.57
CA ILE A 6 4.95 13.95 -15.78
C ILE A 6 4.43 12.90 -16.75
N GLU A 7 4.92 11.67 -16.61
CA GLU A 7 4.46 10.52 -17.40
C GLU A 7 3.74 9.53 -16.50
N VAL A 8 2.50 9.17 -16.87
CA VAL A 8 1.76 8.09 -16.23
C VAL A 8 1.79 6.89 -17.17
N ALA A 9 2.40 5.80 -16.72
CA ALA A 9 2.57 4.60 -17.52
C ALA A 9 2.26 3.35 -16.68
N PRO A 10 1.67 2.30 -17.29
CA PRO A 10 1.44 1.04 -16.60
C PRO A 10 2.78 0.35 -16.29
N LEU A 11 2.79 -0.49 -15.24
CA LEU A 11 4.00 -1.20 -14.80
C LEU A 11 4.68 -2.00 -15.92
N ALA A 12 3.91 -2.59 -16.84
CA ALA A 12 4.42 -3.35 -17.97
C ALA A 12 5.33 -2.50 -18.90
N TYR A 13 5.12 -1.19 -18.96
CA TYR A 13 5.90 -0.27 -19.78
C TYR A 13 7.32 -0.07 -19.26
N MET A 14 7.57 -0.42 -17.99
CA MET A 14 8.89 -0.30 -17.37
C MET A 14 9.83 -1.44 -17.78
N ARG A 15 9.29 -2.53 -18.35
CA ARG A 15 10.06 -3.70 -18.74
C ARG A 15 11.16 -3.32 -19.74
N GLY A 16 12.41 -3.69 -19.43
CA GLY A 16 13.55 -3.45 -20.31
C GLY A 16 14.03 -1.99 -20.36
N ARG A 17 13.45 -1.09 -19.56
CA ARG A 17 13.91 0.30 -19.47
C ARG A 17 14.93 0.44 -18.33
N SER A 18 15.75 1.49 -18.41
CA SER A 18 16.52 2.01 -17.27
C SER A 18 16.09 3.46 -17.11
N LEU A 19 15.73 3.85 -15.89
CA LEU A 19 15.17 5.16 -15.58
C LEU A 19 16.27 6.00 -14.93
N ASN A 20 16.95 6.83 -15.74
CA ASN A 20 17.99 7.76 -15.29
C ASN A 20 17.42 9.18 -15.18
N ASP A 21 17.98 10.00 -14.29
CA ASP A 21 17.63 11.41 -14.09
C ASP A 21 16.11 11.61 -13.87
N ALA A 22 15.52 10.77 -13.01
CA ALA A 22 14.07 10.72 -12.81
C ALA A 22 13.66 10.50 -11.34
N PHE A 23 12.52 11.09 -10.96
CA PHE A 23 11.81 10.75 -9.73
C PHE A 23 10.61 9.88 -10.09
N ILE A 24 10.63 8.62 -9.63
CA ILE A 24 9.68 7.59 -10.06
C ILE A 24 8.81 7.19 -8.87
N ILE A 25 7.51 7.12 -9.08
CA ILE A 25 6.54 6.66 -8.08
C ILE A 25 5.85 5.40 -8.61
N LEU A 26 5.90 4.32 -7.83
CA LEU A 26 5.02 3.17 -8.02
C LEU A 26 3.91 3.23 -6.98
N ASP A 27 2.70 3.50 -7.44
CA ASP A 27 1.51 3.55 -6.59
C ASP A 27 0.75 2.21 -6.57
N GLU A 28 -0.06 2.01 -5.54
CA GLU A 28 -0.84 0.78 -5.31
C GLU A 28 0.02 -0.49 -5.35
N ALA A 29 1.25 -0.40 -4.83
CA ALA A 29 2.25 -1.46 -4.94
C ALA A 29 1.86 -2.77 -4.26
N GLN A 30 0.87 -2.75 -3.36
CA GLN A 30 0.32 -3.97 -2.76
C GLN A 30 -0.25 -4.94 -3.81
N ASN A 31 -0.66 -4.43 -4.97
CA ASN A 31 -1.20 -5.19 -6.11
C ASN A 31 -0.11 -5.68 -7.08
N THR A 32 1.16 -5.61 -6.69
CA THR A 32 2.26 -6.18 -7.48
C THR A 32 2.63 -7.57 -6.98
N SER A 33 3.02 -8.45 -7.90
CA SER A 33 3.68 -9.73 -7.57
C SER A 33 5.14 -9.51 -7.18
N PRO A 34 5.80 -10.48 -6.51
CA PRO A 34 7.24 -10.47 -6.26
C PRO A 34 8.09 -10.22 -7.49
N GLU A 35 7.75 -10.87 -8.60
CA GLU A 35 8.47 -10.77 -9.87
C GLU A 35 8.32 -9.38 -10.47
N GLN A 36 7.11 -8.80 -10.38
CA GLN A 36 6.82 -7.44 -10.83
C GLN A 36 7.57 -6.40 -9.99
N MET A 37 7.58 -6.55 -8.66
CA MET A 37 8.34 -5.68 -7.75
C MET A 37 9.84 -5.74 -8.04
N LYS A 38 10.40 -6.94 -8.19
CA LYS A 38 11.82 -7.12 -8.56
C LYS A 38 12.12 -6.53 -9.94
N MET A 39 11.24 -6.75 -10.92
CA MET A 39 11.37 -6.18 -12.26
C MET A 39 11.43 -4.66 -12.18
N PHE A 40 10.56 -4.04 -11.38
CA PHE A 40 10.49 -2.59 -11.21
C PHE A 40 11.72 -2.01 -10.51
N LEU A 41 12.13 -2.56 -9.36
CA LEU A 41 13.28 -2.06 -8.61
C LEU A 41 14.57 -2.10 -9.43
N THR A 42 14.73 -3.13 -10.27
CA THR A 42 15.89 -3.24 -11.16
C THR A 42 15.87 -2.28 -12.35
N ARG A 43 14.87 -1.39 -12.46
CA ARG A 43 14.85 -0.31 -13.46
C ARG A 43 15.52 0.97 -12.95
N LEU A 44 15.85 1.07 -11.67
CA LEU A 44 16.52 2.24 -11.09
C LEU A 44 17.84 2.48 -11.82
N GLY A 45 17.96 3.65 -12.44
CA GLY A 45 19.16 4.14 -13.09
C GLY A 45 19.91 5.17 -12.25
N PHE A 46 20.93 5.79 -12.85
CA PHE A 46 21.73 6.83 -12.21
C PHE A 46 20.92 8.12 -11.98
N ASP A 47 21.28 8.83 -10.91
CA ASP A 47 20.68 10.11 -10.51
C ASP A 47 19.15 10.07 -10.40
N SER A 48 18.60 8.90 -10.06
CA SER A 48 17.17 8.67 -9.92
C SER A 48 16.77 8.33 -8.49
N LYS A 49 15.49 8.54 -8.18
CA LYS A 49 14.88 8.13 -6.91
C LYS A 49 13.58 7.38 -7.18
N ILE A 50 13.37 6.29 -6.45
CA ILE A 50 12.11 5.55 -6.46
C ILE A 50 11.40 5.76 -5.13
N VAL A 51 10.10 6.04 -5.21
CA VAL A 51 9.16 5.95 -4.08
C VAL A 51 8.11 4.90 -4.42
N ILE A 52 7.89 3.97 -3.48
CA ILE A 52 6.88 2.93 -3.61
C ILE A 52 5.82 3.19 -2.55
N THR A 53 4.56 3.35 -2.98
CA THR A 53 3.42 3.59 -2.11
C THR A 53 2.44 2.42 -2.20
N GLY A 54 1.76 2.13 -1.09
CA GLY A 54 0.74 1.09 -1.06
C GLY A 54 0.30 0.75 0.36
N ASP A 55 -0.86 0.11 0.46
CA ASP A 55 -1.42 -0.38 1.71
C ASP A 55 -1.37 -1.91 1.76
N VAL A 56 -0.49 -2.46 2.58
CA VAL A 56 -0.34 -3.91 2.74
C VAL A 56 -1.60 -4.60 3.26
N THR A 57 -2.60 -3.89 3.77
CA THR A 57 -3.87 -4.47 4.24
C THR A 57 -4.90 -4.64 3.13
N GLN A 58 -4.75 -3.92 2.00
CA GLN A 58 -5.71 -3.87 0.89
C GLN A 58 -5.15 -4.55 -0.38
N VAL A 59 -4.61 -5.77 -0.21
CA VAL A 59 -4.06 -6.55 -1.32
C VAL A 59 -5.19 -7.11 -2.18
N ASP A 60 -5.22 -6.72 -3.46
CA ASP A 60 -6.15 -7.22 -4.48
C ASP A 60 -5.38 -8.05 -5.52
N LEU A 61 -4.94 -9.24 -5.10
CA LEU A 61 -4.23 -10.19 -5.95
C LEU A 61 -5.02 -11.51 -6.01
N PRO A 62 -4.91 -12.27 -7.12
CA PRO A 62 -5.53 -13.59 -7.22
C PRO A 62 -5.13 -14.49 -6.05
N ASP A 63 -6.10 -15.26 -5.56
CA ASP A 63 -5.96 -16.12 -4.38
C ASP A 63 -4.64 -16.90 -4.36
N GLY A 64 -3.91 -16.80 -3.26
CA GLY A 64 -2.64 -17.49 -3.04
C GLY A 64 -1.40 -16.74 -3.54
N THR A 65 -1.55 -15.67 -4.31
CA THR A 65 -0.42 -14.84 -4.73
C THR A 65 0.06 -13.97 -3.56
N LYS A 66 1.34 -14.06 -3.21
CA LYS A 66 1.94 -13.17 -2.21
C LYS A 66 2.10 -11.77 -2.81
N SER A 67 1.84 -10.73 -2.02
CA SER A 67 2.12 -9.36 -2.42
C SER A 67 3.63 -9.09 -2.44
N GLY A 68 4.11 -8.52 -3.55
CA GLY A 68 5.48 -8.05 -3.71
C GLY A 68 5.83 -6.97 -2.69
N LEU A 69 4.90 -6.08 -2.35
CA LEU A 69 5.10 -5.05 -1.33
C LEU A 69 5.32 -5.61 0.09
N ARG A 70 4.63 -6.70 0.44
CA ARG A 70 4.88 -7.36 1.73
C ARG A 70 6.24 -8.03 1.73
N GLN A 71 6.56 -8.78 0.67
CA GLN A 71 7.81 -9.54 0.61
C GLN A 71 9.05 -8.65 0.53
N VAL A 72 8.97 -7.53 -0.20
CA VAL A 72 10.13 -6.64 -0.38
C VAL A 72 10.56 -5.94 0.90
N GLN A 73 9.62 -5.74 1.85
CA GLN A 73 9.93 -5.21 3.17
C GLN A 73 10.91 -6.11 3.91
N ASP A 74 10.69 -7.42 3.87
CA ASP A 74 11.57 -8.40 4.51
C ASP A 74 12.89 -8.56 3.73
N ILE A 75 12.84 -8.53 2.40
CA ILE A 75 14.01 -8.75 1.55
C ILE A 75 15.01 -7.59 1.62
N LEU A 76 14.53 -6.35 1.68
CA LEU A 76 15.37 -5.15 1.67
C LEU A 76 15.58 -4.54 3.06
N GLU A 77 15.15 -5.24 4.11
CA GLU A 77 15.39 -4.80 5.49
C GLU A 77 16.90 -4.68 5.75
N GLY A 78 17.33 -3.51 6.26
CA GLY A 78 18.73 -3.25 6.58
C GLY A 78 19.62 -2.94 5.36
N LEU A 79 19.06 -2.82 4.16
CA LEU A 79 19.81 -2.37 2.99
C LEU A 79 20.08 -0.86 3.08
N ASP A 80 21.35 -0.47 2.94
CA ASP A 80 21.75 0.93 2.85
C ASP A 80 21.03 1.62 1.67
N ASP A 81 20.69 2.90 1.82
CA ASP A 81 19.92 3.71 0.86
C ASP A 81 18.46 3.25 0.60
N VAL A 82 17.91 2.32 1.39
CA VAL A 82 16.48 2.00 1.42
C VAL A 82 15.86 2.40 2.77
N HIS A 83 14.69 3.03 2.71
CA HIS A 83 13.94 3.42 3.89
C HIS A 83 12.48 2.99 3.80
N PHE A 84 11.96 2.42 4.89
CA PHE A 84 10.56 2.06 5.02
C PHE A 84 9.83 3.05 5.93
N SER A 85 9.05 3.94 5.32
CA SER A 85 8.15 4.83 6.05
C SER A 85 6.80 4.15 6.25
N ARG A 86 6.41 3.93 7.51
CA ARG A 86 5.12 3.32 7.87
C ARG A 86 4.20 4.38 8.46
N LEU A 87 3.18 4.73 7.69
CA LEU A 87 2.11 5.62 8.14
C LEU A 87 1.02 4.81 8.83
N SER A 88 0.40 5.44 9.82
CA SER A 88 -0.69 4.88 10.62
C SER A 88 -1.99 5.63 10.34
N SER A 89 -3.09 5.16 10.92
CA SER A 89 -4.36 5.89 10.88
C SER A 89 -4.29 7.29 11.51
N GLN A 90 -3.30 7.57 12.37
CA GLN A 90 -3.10 8.89 12.97
C GLN A 90 -2.54 9.90 11.98
N ASP A 91 -1.86 9.43 10.93
CA ASP A 91 -1.27 10.26 9.88
C ASP A 91 -2.30 10.62 8.78
N VAL A 92 -3.50 10.06 8.86
CA VAL A 92 -4.56 10.21 7.87
C VAL A 92 -5.36 11.49 8.16
N VAL A 93 -5.00 12.57 7.48
CA VAL A 93 -5.75 13.83 7.54
C VAL A 93 -6.83 13.84 6.46
N ARG A 94 -8.09 13.61 6.87
CA ARG A 94 -9.26 13.67 5.98
C ARG A 94 -10.04 14.96 6.19
N HIS A 95 -10.64 15.45 5.12
CA HIS A 95 -11.56 16.58 5.20
C HIS A 95 -12.75 16.25 6.11
N LYS A 96 -13.24 17.21 6.93
CA LYS A 96 -14.36 17.01 7.87
C LYS A 96 -15.62 16.42 7.22
N LEU A 97 -15.86 16.75 5.95
CA LEU A 97 -16.96 16.16 5.17
C LEU A 97 -16.79 14.66 4.97
N VAL A 98 -15.58 14.18 4.66
CA VAL A 98 -15.30 12.76 4.46
C VAL A 98 -15.57 11.98 5.75
N GLY A 99 -15.14 12.50 6.90
CA GLY A 99 -15.47 11.90 8.20
C GLY A 99 -16.99 11.76 8.40
N ARG A 100 -17.74 12.86 8.20
CA ARG A 100 -19.22 12.83 8.28
C ARG A 100 -19.88 11.85 7.30
N ILE A 101 -19.30 11.67 6.11
CA ILE A 101 -19.79 10.69 5.14
C ILE A 101 -19.57 9.27 5.67
N VAL A 102 -18.36 8.96 6.15
CA VAL A 102 -18.04 7.63 6.72
C VAL A 102 -18.96 7.34 7.91
N ASP A 103 -19.12 8.28 8.84
CA ASP A 103 -20.02 8.14 10.00
C ASP A 103 -21.47 7.87 9.59
N ALA A 104 -21.94 8.50 8.51
CA ALA A 104 -23.29 8.31 8.00
C ALA A 104 -23.49 6.90 7.43
N TYR A 105 -22.50 6.35 6.72
CA TYR A 105 -22.52 4.97 6.23
C TYR A 105 -22.44 3.96 7.38
N GLU A 106 -21.57 4.16 8.36
CA GLU A 106 -21.47 3.28 9.54
C GLU A 106 -22.80 3.21 10.32
N GLN A 107 -23.48 4.35 10.48
CA GLN A 107 -24.80 4.40 11.10
C GLN A 107 -25.87 3.71 10.26
N TYR A 108 -25.81 3.83 8.94
CA TYR A 108 -26.72 3.16 8.03
C TYR A 108 -26.55 1.63 8.11
N ASP A 109 -25.32 1.12 8.00
CA ASP A 109 -25.00 -0.30 8.03
C ASP A 109 -25.37 -0.93 9.38
N SER A 110 -25.11 -0.22 10.48
CA SER A 110 -25.50 -0.64 11.84
C SER A 110 -27.02 -0.75 12.02
N ARG A 111 -27.81 0.10 11.34
CA ARG A 111 -29.28 0.09 11.41
C ARG A 111 -29.92 -0.91 10.46
N HIS A 112 -29.29 -1.17 9.32
CA HIS A 112 -29.85 -2.04 8.28
C HIS A 112 -29.32 -3.47 8.32
N GLY A 113 -28.51 -3.82 9.33
CA GLY A 113 -28.11 -5.19 9.61
C GLY A 113 -27.52 -5.92 8.41
N THR A 114 -26.89 -5.19 7.48
CA THR A 114 -26.28 -5.80 6.30
C THR A 114 -24.98 -6.42 6.79
N GLN A 115 -25.01 -7.72 7.09
CA GLN A 115 -23.82 -8.50 7.38
C GLN A 115 -22.95 -8.60 6.13
N ASN A 116 -22.22 -7.55 5.78
CA ASN A 116 -20.99 -7.71 5.00
C ASN A 116 -19.86 -7.98 6.00
N GLY A 117 -19.65 -9.26 6.27
CA GLY A 117 -18.55 -9.74 7.08
C GLY A 117 -17.22 -9.36 6.45
N THR A 118 -16.39 -8.61 7.18
CA THR A 118 -15.06 -9.03 7.65
C THR A 118 -14.22 -7.81 8.04
N HIS A 119 -14.28 -7.41 9.31
CA HIS A 119 -13.11 -6.83 9.98
C HIS A 119 -13.06 -7.30 11.43
N LYS A 120 -12.30 -8.37 11.66
CA LYS A 120 -11.81 -8.74 12.99
C LYS A 120 -10.71 -7.74 13.38
N GLY A 121 -11.04 -6.80 14.27
CA GLY A 121 -10.10 -5.93 14.97
C GLY A 121 -10.44 -5.96 16.46
N GLY A 122 -9.52 -6.49 17.27
CA GLY A 122 -9.80 -7.00 18.60
C GLY A 122 -10.15 -5.98 19.70
N ARG A 123 -10.76 -6.49 20.77
CA ARG A 123 -10.54 -5.99 22.13
C ARG A 123 -10.85 -7.08 23.15
N GLY A 124 -9.85 -7.40 23.97
CA GLY A 124 -9.99 -8.33 25.06
C GLY A 124 -10.60 -7.73 26.32
N LYS A 125 -10.70 -8.63 27.32
CA LYS A 125 -10.99 -8.48 28.76
C LYS A 125 -12.46 -8.54 29.21
N SER A 126 -12.77 -9.62 29.93
CA SER A 126 -13.49 -9.65 31.23
C SER A 126 -13.69 -11.13 31.63
N GLY A 127 -13.15 -11.65 32.72
CA GLY A 127 -13.67 -11.51 34.09
C GLY A 127 -13.84 -12.92 34.73
N PRO A 128 -13.95 -13.05 36.07
CA PRO A 128 -13.22 -14.07 36.84
C PRO A 128 -13.96 -15.41 37.06
N LYS A 129 -13.17 -16.46 37.32
CA LYS A 129 -13.61 -17.74 37.90
C LYS A 129 -13.81 -17.59 39.42
N GLY A 130 -14.84 -18.22 39.96
CA GLY A 130 -14.85 -18.65 41.37
C GLY A 130 -16.25 -18.78 41.96
N LYS A 131 -16.65 -20.02 42.23
CA LYS A 131 -17.68 -20.40 43.21
C LYS A 131 -17.07 -20.40 44.60
#